data_AF-A0A928SB21-F1
#
_entry.id   AF-A0A928SB21-F1
#
_cell.length_a   1.000
_cell.length_b   1.000
_cell.length_c   1.000
_cell.angle_alpha   90.00
_cell.angle_beta   90.00
_cell.angle_gamma   90.00
#
_symmetry.space_group_name_H-M   'P 1'
#
loop_
_entity.id
_entity.type
_entity.pdbx_description
1 polymer ?
#
loop_
_entity_poly.entity_id
_entity_poly.type
_entity_poly.pdbx_seq_one_letter_code
_entity_poly.pdbx_strand_id
1 'polypeptide(L)'
;MLKRFQPGVVGLAGLLLSSLLLAACGGAAEPATPEQPAPAQSQATATEAAAPSSPTAEVTEAAAATEQPTAIAATNQAAEVSGPPAACQPVDIPTNTLIAPVSDQEWSKGPANAPVTVIEYADFQCPGCAGIFPTVEKLRADYGDDLRIVFRHFPLLTIHDKAMLTAEAAEAAGAQGKFWEMHDLLFERQDTWSSTPQEDMVEVLVGYAQEIGLEDMDQFKADLEKHTYQAKVQAAYDSAVNSQLSSTPSFVINQVDYPAQNFGLTYEGLDAFIKLILLRETWFDQPEQVIDPDKQYTATVKTEKGDIVIELYADTAPVNVNSFVFLAENGWYKGVTFHRVLPGFVAQGGDPTGLGIGFPGYRCGDEVSSSRTFDGPGVVSLANSGPNTNGSQFFITYDAVPQLNEGFTIIGRVVEGMDVAEAITPRDPQTTPDAPPGDTILDITIEEKS
;
A
#
# COMPACT_ATOMS: atom_id res chain seq x y z
N MET A 1 -10.22 67.54 -30.36
CA MET A 1 -9.94 66.98 -31.69
C MET A 1 -10.55 65.58 -31.76
N LEU A 2 -11.67 65.46 -32.49
CA LEU A 2 -12.31 64.19 -32.83
C LEU A 2 -11.51 63.47 -33.94
N LYS A 3 -11.53 62.13 -33.95
CA LYS A 3 -12.18 61.37 -35.05
C LYS A 3 -12.24 59.85 -34.77
N ARG A 4 -13.49 59.36 -34.73
CA ARG A 4 -13.94 57.99 -35.05
C ARG A 4 -13.58 57.65 -36.51
N PHE A 5 -13.50 56.35 -36.85
CA PHE A 5 -14.23 55.74 -37.99
C PHE A 5 -14.09 54.19 -37.98
N GLN A 6 -15.24 53.50 -37.95
CA GLN A 6 -15.52 52.14 -38.43
C GLN A 6 -16.31 52.28 -39.77
N PRO A 7 -16.82 51.22 -40.44
CA PRO A 7 -16.25 49.95 -40.90
C PRO A 7 -16.54 49.72 -42.41
N GLY A 8 -16.20 48.56 -42.98
CA GLY A 8 -16.56 48.18 -44.35
C GLY A 8 -16.99 46.72 -44.48
N VAL A 9 -18.23 46.52 -44.92
CA VAL A 9 -18.92 45.26 -45.29
C VAL A 9 -18.86 45.11 -46.82
N VAL A 10 -19.29 43.93 -47.34
CA VAL A 10 -19.66 43.53 -48.73
C VAL A 10 -18.65 42.53 -49.31
N GLY A 11 -19.00 41.39 -49.91
CA GLY A 11 -20.29 40.81 -50.30
C GLY A 11 -20.06 39.54 -51.14
N LEU A 12 -21.14 38.76 -51.28
CA LEU A 12 -21.34 37.42 -51.86
C LEU A 12 -20.94 37.18 -53.33
N ALA A 13 -20.91 35.88 -53.68
CA ALA A 13 -21.32 35.18 -54.93
C ALA A 13 -20.17 34.55 -55.76
N GLY A 14 -20.21 33.30 -56.23
CA GLY A 14 -21.19 32.21 -56.09
C GLY A 14 -20.78 30.94 -56.86
N LEU A 15 -21.45 29.81 -56.53
CA LEU A 15 -21.93 28.68 -57.38
C LEU A 15 -20.91 27.88 -58.25
N LEU A 16 -20.92 26.55 -58.36
CA LEU A 16 -22.03 25.60 -58.64
C LEU A 16 -21.66 24.12 -58.36
N LEU A 17 -22.65 23.36 -57.84
CA LEU A 17 -23.16 21.99 -58.19
C LEU A 17 -22.20 20.81 -58.43
N SER A 18 -22.51 19.54 -58.13
CA SER A 18 -23.73 18.75 -57.85
C SER A 18 -23.24 17.43 -57.20
N SER A 19 -23.95 16.61 -56.41
CA SER A 19 -25.31 16.03 -56.52
C SER A 19 -25.61 15.31 -55.17
N LEU A 20 -26.74 15.56 -54.46
CA LEU A 20 -28.08 14.91 -54.58
C LEU A 20 -28.09 13.40 -54.21
N LEU A 21 -29.00 12.82 -53.41
CA LEU A 21 -30.20 13.32 -52.69
C LEU A 21 -30.82 12.20 -51.78
N LEU A 22 -31.34 12.59 -50.59
CA LEU A 22 -32.59 12.24 -49.84
C LEU A 22 -33.03 10.75 -49.59
N ALA A 23 -33.89 10.39 -48.62
CA ALA A 23 -34.81 11.04 -47.65
C ALA A 23 -35.24 9.98 -46.58
N ALA A 24 -35.46 10.30 -45.28
CA ALA A 24 -36.71 10.79 -44.61
C ALA A 24 -37.87 9.75 -44.60
N CYS A 25 -38.73 9.48 -43.60
CA CYS A 25 -39.22 9.99 -42.29
C CYS A 25 -39.67 8.72 -41.48
N GLY A 26 -39.79 8.63 -40.15
CA GLY A 26 -40.58 9.41 -39.17
C GLY A 26 -41.85 8.64 -38.73
N GLY A 27 -42.03 8.34 -37.43
CA GLY A 27 -43.33 7.94 -36.83
C GLY A 27 -43.28 6.88 -35.70
N ALA A 28 -43.83 7.20 -34.54
CA ALA A 28 -43.78 6.48 -33.25
C ALA A 28 -44.91 5.43 -33.02
N ALA A 29 -44.67 4.44 -32.13
CA ALA A 29 -45.60 3.89 -31.12
C ALA A 29 -44.98 2.68 -30.34
N GLU A 30 -45.11 2.70 -29.01
CA GLU A 30 -44.91 1.58 -28.04
C GLU A 30 -46.19 0.72 -27.91
N PRO A 31 -46.28 -0.36 -27.09
CA PRO A 31 -45.25 -1.17 -26.39
C PRO A 31 -45.45 -2.70 -26.58
N ALA A 32 -44.54 -3.54 -26.07
CA ALA A 32 -44.80 -4.97 -25.88
C ALA A 32 -44.16 -5.52 -24.59
N THR A 33 -45.02 -6.09 -23.74
CA THR A 33 -44.75 -6.84 -22.50
C THR A 33 -43.90 -8.08 -22.74
N PRO A 34 -43.04 -8.53 -21.79
CA PRO A 34 -42.58 -9.90 -21.76
C PRO A 34 -43.29 -10.72 -20.68
N GLU A 35 -43.80 -11.87 -21.10
CA GLU A 35 -44.43 -12.92 -20.31
C GLU A 35 -43.35 -13.95 -19.88
N GLN A 36 -43.39 -14.37 -18.62
CA GLN A 36 -42.61 -15.48 -18.06
C GLN A 36 -43.42 -16.77 -18.18
N PRO A 37 -42.81 -17.96 -18.30
CA PRO A 37 -42.87 -18.86 -17.13
C PRO A 37 -41.63 -19.77 -16.93
N ALA A 38 -41.59 -20.35 -15.72
CA ALA A 38 -40.52 -21.15 -15.12
C ALA A 38 -40.64 -22.68 -15.43
N PRO A 39 -40.11 -23.62 -14.60
CA PRO A 39 -38.87 -24.36 -14.83
C PRO A 39 -39.07 -25.89 -14.96
N ALA A 40 -38.02 -26.64 -15.34
CA ALA A 40 -38.04 -28.10 -15.19
C ALA A 40 -36.64 -28.71 -14.91
N GLN A 41 -36.64 -29.55 -13.88
CA GLN A 41 -35.58 -30.43 -13.40
C GLN A 41 -35.30 -31.58 -14.39
N SER A 42 -34.09 -32.17 -14.39
CA SER A 42 -33.91 -33.64 -14.47
C SER A 42 -32.43 -34.07 -14.39
N GLN A 43 -32.13 -34.75 -13.28
CA GLN A 43 -31.39 -36.03 -13.13
C GLN A 43 -30.17 -36.34 -14.02
N ALA A 44 -29.02 -36.49 -13.36
CA ALA A 44 -27.85 -37.21 -13.86
C ALA A 44 -27.97 -38.72 -13.57
N THR A 45 -27.83 -39.54 -14.62
CA THR A 45 -27.61 -40.98 -14.55
C THR A 45 -26.16 -41.30 -14.89
N ALA A 46 -25.53 -42.14 -14.06
CA ALA A 46 -24.21 -42.71 -14.28
C ALA A 46 -24.24 -43.84 -15.32
N THR A 47 -23.20 -43.92 -16.14
CA THR A 47 -22.82 -45.16 -16.84
C THR A 47 -21.28 -45.24 -16.94
N GLU A 48 -20.76 -46.37 -16.49
CA GLU A 48 -19.39 -46.87 -16.54
C GLU A 48 -19.03 -47.42 -17.94
N ALA A 49 -17.79 -47.22 -18.42
CA ALA A 49 -16.99 -48.26 -19.09
C ALA A 49 -15.62 -47.78 -19.64
N ALA A 50 -14.60 -48.59 -19.31
CA ALA A 50 -13.45 -49.02 -20.11
C ALA A 50 -12.22 -48.11 -20.32
N ALA A 51 -11.08 -48.60 -19.82
CA ALA A 51 -9.71 -48.22 -20.14
C ALA A 51 -9.26 -48.70 -21.54
N PRO A 52 -8.14 -48.17 -22.09
CA PRO A 52 -6.91 -49.00 -22.08
C PRO A 52 -5.56 -48.26 -21.94
N SER A 53 -4.57 -49.02 -21.43
CA SER A 53 -3.11 -49.07 -21.75
C SER A 53 -2.13 -47.93 -21.40
N SER A 54 -1.26 -48.23 -20.41
CA SER A 54 0.21 -48.00 -20.19
C SER A 54 1.03 -47.15 -21.20
N PRO A 55 2.09 -46.40 -20.78
CA PRO A 55 3.22 -46.96 -20.01
C PRO A 55 3.84 -46.07 -18.90
N THR A 56 4.62 -46.76 -18.07
CA THR A 56 5.56 -46.28 -17.05
C THR A 56 6.42 -45.11 -17.53
N ALA A 57 6.45 -44.02 -16.77
CA ALA A 57 7.45 -42.97 -16.87
C ALA A 57 8.03 -42.68 -15.47
N GLU A 58 9.35 -42.61 -15.42
CA GLU A 58 10.17 -42.21 -14.27
C GLU A 58 9.66 -40.92 -13.63
N VAL A 59 9.62 -40.92 -12.30
CA VAL A 59 9.50 -39.70 -11.51
C VAL A 59 10.90 -39.10 -11.43
N THR A 60 11.20 -38.15 -12.31
CA THR A 60 12.23 -37.15 -12.06
C THR A 60 11.56 -35.95 -11.39
N GLU A 61 11.84 -35.82 -10.10
CA GLU A 61 11.55 -34.66 -9.27
C GLU A 61 12.40 -33.48 -9.78
N ALA A 62 11.81 -32.62 -10.59
CA ALA A 62 12.36 -31.31 -10.91
C ALA A 62 11.74 -30.30 -9.94
N ALA A 63 12.50 -29.93 -8.91
CA ALA A 63 12.15 -28.87 -7.99
C ALA A 63 11.93 -27.55 -8.77
N ALA A 64 10.80 -26.92 -8.50
CA ALA A 64 10.42 -25.63 -9.07
C ALA A 64 11.33 -24.52 -8.54
N ALA A 65 12.02 -23.84 -9.45
CA ALA A 65 12.77 -22.62 -9.17
C ALA A 65 11.99 -21.42 -9.73
N THR A 66 11.34 -20.63 -8.86
CA THR A 66 10.76 -19.33 -9.22
C THR A 66 10.80 -18.25 -8.14
N GLU A 67 11.39 -18.48 -6.96
CA GLU A 67 11.34 -17.47 -5.90
C GLU A 67 12.61 -16.61 -5.90
N GLN A 68 12.56 -15.44 -6.53
CA GLN A 68 13.55 -14.38 -6.30
C GLN A 68 13.37 -13.80 -4.89
N PRO A 69 14.44 -13.25 -4.26
CA PRO A 69 14.30 -12.48 -3.03
C PRO A 69 13.31 -11.34 -3.28
N THR A 70 12.23 -11.32 -2.50
CA THR A 70 11.12 -10.40 -2.73
C THR A 70 11.48 -9.03 -2.18
N ALA A 71 11.60 -8.06 -3.07
CA ALA A 71 11.20 -6.70 -2.81
C ALA A 71 10.16 -6.37 -3.89
N ILE A 72 8.90 -6.14 -3.51
CA ILE A 72 7.73 -5.67 -4.28
C ILE A 72 7.82 -5.82 -5.81
N ALA A 73 6.94 -6.66 -6.38
CA ALA A 73 6.75 -6.93 -7.81
C ALA A 73 7.17 -5.78 -8.77
N ALA A 74 8.29 -5.98 -9.46
CA ALA A 74 8.68 -5.18 -10.61
C ALA A 74 7.66 -5.41 -11.75
N THR A 75 7.09 -4.33 -12.28
CA THR A 75 6.52 -4.38 -13.62
C THR A 75 7.65 -4.60 -14.62
N ASN A 76 7.55 -5.67 -15.41
CA ASN A 76 8.54 -6.03 -16.42
C ASN A 76 8.69 -4.92 -17.48
N GLN A 77 9.65 -4.01 -17.30
CA GLN A 77 10.31 -3.31 -18.40
C GLN A 77 11.82 -3.31 -18.13
N ALA A 78 12.51 -4.22 -18.80
CA ALA A 78 13.96 -4.19 -18.92
C ALA A 78 14.36 -2.95 -19.72
N ALA A 79 14.97 -1.97 -19.06
CA ALA A 79 15.78 -0.96 -19.74
C ALA A 79 17.23 -1.44 -19.67
N GLU A 80 17.86 -1.63 -20.83
CA GLU A 80 19.30 -1.87 -20.93
C GLU A 80 20.06 -0.70 -20.30
N VAL A 81 21.02 -0.96 -19.40
CA VAL A 81 21.92 0.08 -18.91
C VAL A 81 23.36 -0.35 -19.11
N SER A 82 24.00 0.31 -20.08
CA SER A 82 25.44 0.51 -20.11
C SER A 82 25.72 1.94 -19.64
N GLY A 83 26.42 2.08 -18.53
CA GLY A 83 26.75 3.37 -17.91
C GLY A 83 27.54 3.19 -16.60
N PRO A 84 28.23 4.23 -16.10
CA PRO A 84 28.90 4.18 -14.80
C PRO A 84 27.88 3.96 -13.66
N PRO A 85 28.31 3.48 -12.47
CA PRO A 85 27.42 3.22 -11.33
C PRO A 85 26.46 4.38 -11.10
N ALA A 86 25.14 4.14 -11.18
CA ALA A 86 24.19 5.22 -11.00
C ALA A 86 24.22 5.64 -9.53
N ALA A 87 24.70 6.86 -9.28
CA ALA A 87 24.70 7.48 -7.95
C ALA A 87 23.32 7.35 -7.30
N CYS A 88 23.31 7.16 -5.98
CA CYS A 88 22.06 7.01 -5.25
C CYS A 88 21.18 8.26 -5.36
N GLN A 89 19.89 8.08 -5.62
CA GLN A 89 18.91 9.15 -5.76
C GLN A 89 17.85 9.07 -4.66
N PRO A 90 17.43 10.20 -4.07
CA PRO A 90 16.37 10.22 -3.08
C PRO A 90 15.06 9.69 -3.68
N VAL A 91 14.27 9.01 -2.86
CA VAL A 91 12.90 8.62 -3.15
C VAL A 91 11.97 9.61 -2.48
N ASP A 92 11.16 10.28 -3.29
CA ASP A 92 10.09 11.13 -2.78
C ASP A 92 8.79 10.32 -2.67
N ILE A 93 8.16 10.36 -1.49
CA ILE A 93 6.77 9.95 -1.32
C ILE A 93 5.92 11.23 -1.35
N PRO A 94 5.14 11.44 -2.43
CA PRO A 94 4.32 12.63 -2.58
C PRO A 94 3.34 12.77 -1.42
N THR A 95 3.31 13.95 -0.80
CA THR A 95 2.28 14.32 0.16
C THR A 95 1.14 15.04 -0.57
N ASN A 96 -0.10 14.69 -0.24
CA ASN A 96 -1.30 15.38 -0.70
C ASN A 96 -1.49 16.69 0.09
N THR A 97 -0.98 17.78 -0.46
CA THR A 97 -1.05 19.12 0.15
C THR A 97 -2.45 19.74 0.11
N LEU A 98 -3.41 19.10 -0.58
CA LEU A 98 -4.80 19.54 -0.62
C LEU A 98 -5.59 19.10 0.62
N ILE A 99 -5.08 18.09 1.34
CA ILE A 99 -5.68 17.61 2.58
C ILE A 99 -5.49 18.67 3.66
N ALA A 100 -6.61 19.26 4.10
CA ALA A 100 -6.60 20.24 5.16
C ALA A 100 -6.04 19.65 6.47
N PRO A 101 -5.21 20.40 7.22
CA PRO A 101 -4.71 19.97 8.52
C PRO A 101 -5.84 19.59 9.46
N VAL A 102 -5.56 18.65 10.36
CA VAL A 102 -6.55 18.19 11.34
C VAL A 102 -6.86 19.31 12.34
N SER A 103 -8.13 19.65 12.52
CA SER A 103 -8.57 20.70 13.45
C SER A 103 -9.26 20.16 14.70
N ASP A 104 -9.41 20.99 15.72
CA ASP A 104 -10.10 20.63 16.98
C ASP A 104 -11.61 20.40 16.82
N GLN A 105 -12.18 20.72 15.65
CA GLN A 105 -13.60 20.49 15.34
C GLN A 105 -13.86 19.09 14.78
N GLU A 106 -12.81 18.30 14.56
CA GLU A 106 -12.89 16.99 13.95
C GLU A 106 -12.95 15.87 14.98
N TRP A 107 -13.65 14.81 14.61
CA TRP A 107 -13.77 13.63 15.43
C TRP A 107 -12.48 12.83 15.34
N SER A 108 -11.74 12.75 16.44
CA SER A 108 -10.52 11.94 16.52
C SER A 108 -10.46 11.04 17.76
N LYS A 109 -9.83 9.87 17.62
CA LYS A 109 -9.43 8.97 18.70
C LYS A 109 -7.90 8.92 18.74
N GLY A 110 -7.30 8.96 19.93
CA GLY A 110 -5.84 8.93 20.14
C GLY A 110 -5.21 10.32 20.34
N PRO A 111 -3.92 10.39 20.73
CA PRO A 111 -3.24 11.64 21.05
C PRO A 111 -3.08 12.57 19.84
N ALA A 112 -3.21 13.89 20.04
CA ALA A 112 -3.02 14.86 18.97
C ALA A 112 -1.57 14.91 18.42
N ASN A 113 -0.60 14.44 19.21
CA ASN A 113 0.82 14.36 18.89
C ASN A 113 1.28 12.93 18.57
N ALA A 114 0.36 12.01 18.27
CA ALA A 114 0.71 10.68 17.81
C ALA A 114 1.63 10.78 16.57
N PRO A 115 2.69 9.95 16.49
CA PRO A 115 3.60 9.94 15.34
C PRO A 115 2.87 9.60 14.02
N VAL A 116 1.73 8.91 14.09
CA VAL A 116 0.91 8.57 12.92
C VAL A 116 -0.50 9.12 13.09
N THR A 117 -0.96 9.89 12.12
CA THR A 117 -2.36 10.28 11.98
C THR A 117 -2.94 9.66 10.71
N VAL A 118 -3.97 8.83 10.89
CA VAL A 118 -4.78 8.24 9.81
C VAL A 118 -6.09 9.01 9.73
N ILE A 119 -6.33 9.65 8.59
CA ILE A 119 -7.58 10.32 8.28
C ILE A 119 -8.40 9.37 7.39
N GLU A 120 -9.50 8.87 7.93
CA GLU A 120 -10.47 8.06 7.22
C GLU A 120 -11.56 8.96 6.63
N TYR A 121 -11.76 8.85 5.33
CA TYR A 121 -12.87 9.44 4.60
C TYR A 121 -13.88 8.34 4.26
N ALA A 122 -15.03 8.38 4.91
CA ALA A 122 -15.99 7.29 4.86
C ALA A 122 -17.44 7.74 4.76
N ASP A 123 -18.25 6.80 4.28
CA ASP A 123 -19.70 6.88 4.14
C ASP A 123 -20.31 5.74 4.94
N PHE A 124 -21.19 6.05 5.89
CA PHE A 124 -21.84 5.04 6.73
C PHE A 124 -22.65 4.02 5.95
N GLN A 125 -23.16 4.33 4.75
CA GLN A 125 -23.92 3.39 3.91
C GLN A 125 -23.04 2.60 2.95
N CYS A 126 -21.75 2.94 2.83
CA CYS A 126 -20.83 2.23 1.95
C CYS A 126 -20.42 0.87 2.53
N PRO A 127 -20.68 -0.26 1.84
CA PRO A 127 -20.29 -1.58 2.31
C PRO A 127 -18.78 -1.74 2.54
N GLY A 128 -17.96 -1.09 1.73
CA GLY A 128 -16.50 -1.09 1.91
C GLY A 128 -16.05 -0.38 3.20
N CYS A 129 -16.76 0.68 3.61
CA CYS A 129 -16.48 1.39 4.86
C CYS A 129 -16.84 0.53 6.08
N ALA A 130 -18.02 -0.09 6.08
CA ALA A 130 -18.39 -1.03 7.14
C ALA A 130 -17.45 -2.24 7.19
N GLY A 131 -17.01 -2.74 6.03
CA GLY A 131 -16.07 -3.85 5.96
C GLY A 131 -14.70 -3.55 6.57
N ILE A 132 -14.20 -2.31 6.45
CA ILE A 132 -12.89 -1.92 6.99
C ILE A 132 -12.96 -1.43 8.44
N PHE A 133 -14.12 -1.00 8.94
CA PHE A 133 -14.29 -0.46 10.29
C PHE A 133 -13.65 -1.33 11.41
N PRO A 134 -13.86 -2.66 11.48
CA PRO A 134 -13.21 -3.50 12.49
C PRO A 134 -11.68 -3.50 12.40
N THR A 135 -11.15 -3.32 11.19
CA THR A 135 -9.69 -3.24 10.94
C THR A 135 -9.12 -1.94 11.50
N VAL A 136 -9.81 -0.81 11.29
CA VAL A 136 -9.38 0.49 11.83
C VAL A 136 -9.40 0.47 13.36
N GLU A 137 -10.43 -0.10 13.98
CA GLU A 137 -10.48 -0.27 15.44
C GLU A 137 -9.37 -1.19 15.96
N LYS A 138 -9.07 -2.27 15.24
CA LYS A 138 -7.95 -3.16 15.59
C LYS A 138 -6.61 -2.43 15.51
N LEU A 139 -6.34 -1.69 14.43
CA LEU A 139 -5.11 -0.89 14.28
C LEU A 139 -4.93 0.10 15.44
N ARG A 140 -6.00 0.82 15.79
CA ARG A 140 -5.99 1.74 16.93
C ARG A 140 -5.67 1.03 18.25
N ALA A 141 -6.23 -0.17 18.46
CA ALA A 141 -5.95 -0.95 19.67
C ALA A 141 -4.49 -1.43 19.71
N ASP A 142 -3.93 -1.85 18.58
CA ASP A 142 -2.57 -2.41 18.51
C ASP A 142 -1.48 -1.34 18.61
N TYR A 143 -1.70 -0.15 18.02
CA TYR A 143 -0.74 0.97 18.08
C TYR A 143 -0.91 1.86 19.32
N GLY A 144 -2.08 1.85 19.96
CA GLY A 144 -2.33 2.64 21.18
C GLY A 144 -2.07 4.14 20.97
N ASP A 145 -1.18 4.71 21.79
CA ASP A 145 -0.87 6.14 21.77
C ASP A 145 -0.05 6.58 20.55
N ASP A 146 0.49 5.62 19.78
CA ASP A 146 1.26 5.92 18.57
C ASP A 146 0.37 6.24 17.36
N LEU A 147 -0.95 6.02 17.46
CA LEU A 147 -1.89 6.21 16.36
C LEU A 147 -3.04 7.14 16.73
N ARG A 148 -3.24 8.16 15.90
CA ARG A 148 -4.43 9.00 15.88
C ARG A 148 -5.32 8.63 14.69
N ILE A 149 -6.57 8.29 14.96
CA ILE A 149 -7.60 8.13 13.93
C ILE A 149 -8.43 9.41 13.87
N VAL A 150 -8.66 9.92 12.67
CA VAL A 150 -9.54 11.06 12.39
C VAL A 150 -10.61 10.60 11.41
N PHE A 151 -11.87 10.86 11.72
CA PHE A 151 -12.98 10.51 10.83
C PHE A 151 -13.50 11.75 10.11
N ARG A 152 -13.58 11.68 8.77
CA ARG A 152 -14.17 12.71 7.90
C ARG A 152 -15.31 12.10 7.08
N HIS A 153 -16.46 12.76 7.09
CA HIS A 153 -17.60 12.35 6.27
C HIS A 153 -17.26 12.50 4.77
N PHE A 154 -17.53 11.44 4.00
CA PHE A 154 -17.49 11.47 2.54
C PHE A 154 -18.70 10.75 1.92
N PRO A 155 -19.93 11.23 2.18
CA PRO A 155 -21.15 10.55 1.75
C PRO A 155 -21.29 10.54 0.22
N LEU A 156 -21.46 9.35 -0.37
CA LEU A 156 -21.58 9.13 -1.82
C LEU A 156 -23.04 9.30 -2.28
N LEU A 157 -23.51 10.54 -2.28
CA LEU A 157 -24.92 10.92 -2.47
C LEU A 157 -25.57 10.47 -3.79
N THR A 158 -24.78 10.07 -4.78
CA THR A 158 -25.30 9.58 -6.07
C THR A 158 -25.75 8.13 -6.04
N ILE A 159 -25.27 7.34 -5.08
CA ILE A 159 -25.51 5.90 -4.98
C ILE A 159 -26.03 5.47 -3.61
N HIS A 160 -25.87 6.30 -2.58
CA HIS A 160 -26.27 6.04 -1.20
C HIS A 160 -27.27 7.10 -0.74
N ASP A 161 -28.55 6.73 -0.75
CA ASP A 161 -29.70 7.61 -0.45
C ASP A 161 -29.83 8.01 1.04
N LYS A 162 -29.13 7.31 1.93
CA LYS A 162 -29.14 7.51 3.40
C LYS A 162 -27.81 8.04 3.92
N ALA A 163 -26.80 8.20 3.07
CA ALA A 163 -25.46 8.63 3.46
C ALA A 163 -25.45 10.01 4.14
N MET A 164 -26.20 10.98 3.62
CA MET A 164 -26.33 12.29 4.26
C MET A 164 -27.00 12.18 5.62
N LEU A 165 -28.15 11.51 5.70
CA LEU A 165 -28.94 11.43 6.93
C LEU A 165 -28.20 10.73 8.08
N THR A 166 -27.45 9.66 7.76
CA THR A 166 -26.64 8.93 8.75
C THR A 166 -25.43 9.74 9.22
N ALA A 167 -24.80 10.51 8.32
CA ALA A 167 -23.75 11.46 8.70
C ALA A 167 -24.29 12.57 9.61
N GLU A 168 -25.46 13.13 9.30
CA GLU A 168 -26.12 14.12 10.16
C GLU A 168 -26.49 13.56 11.53
N ALA A 169 -26.92 12.30 11.61
CA ALA A 169 -27.19 11.64 12.88
C ALA A 169 -25.94 11.46 13.75
N ALA A 170 -24.80 11.10 13.15
CA ALA A 170 -23.54 11.03 13.88
C ALA A 170 -23.14 12.41 14.43
N GLU A 171 -23.26 13.47 13.63
CA GLU A 171 -22.98 14.83 14.05
C GLU A 171 -23.94 15.33 15.15
N ALA A 172 -25.24 15.02 15.04
CA ALA A 172 -26.24 15.36 16.06
C ALA A 172 -25.98 14.63 17.39
N ALA A 173 -25.58 13.35 17.33
CA ALA A 173 -25.15 12.62 18.52
C ALA A 173 -23.84 13.21 19.09
N GLY A 174 -22.91 13.58 18.21
CA GLY A 174 -21.65 14.23 18.55
C GLY A 174 -21.80 15.55 19.29
N ALA A 175 -22.77 16.37 18.90
CA ALA A 175 -23.10 17.61 19.61
C ALA A 175 -23.56 17.39 21.06
N GLN A 176 -23.97 16.16 21.41
CA GLN A 176 -24.29 15.73 22.78
C GLN A 176 -23.21 14.82 23.37
N GLY A 177 -22.02 14.76 22.77
CA GLY A 177 -20.88 13.99 23.27
C GLY A 177 -20.90 12.49 22.95
N LYS A 178 -21.75 12.05 22.00
CA LYS A 178 -21.98 10.64 21.64
C LYS A 178 -21.65 10.32 20.17
N PHE A 179 -20.69 11.03 19.58
CA PHE A 179 -20.32 10.84 18.17
C PHE A 179 -19.87 9.39 17.91
N TRP A 180 -18.92 8.89 18.72
CA TRP A 180 -18.31 7.60 18.50
C TRP A 180 -19.28 6.44 18.75
N GLU A 181 -20.16 6.57 19.73
CA GLU A 181 -21.18 5.56 19.98
C GLU A 181 -22.19 5.45 18.82
N MET A 182 -22.59 6.58 18.22
CA MET A 182 -23.43 6.58 17.02
C MET A 182 -22.67 6.08 15.79
N HIS A 183 -21.42 6.54 15.59
CA HIS A 183 -20.53 6.10 14.50
C HIS A 183 -20.35 4.58 14.49
N ASP A 184 -19.99 4.01 15.65
CA ASP A 184 -19.72 2.58 15.78
C ASP A 184 -21.02 1.78 15.51
N LEU A 185 -22.17 2.18 16.08
CA LEU A 185 -23.46 1.52 15.80
C LEU A 185 -23.85 1.58 14.32
N LEU A 186 -23.62 2.70 13.64
CA LEU A 186 -23.94 2.85 12.22
C LEU A 186 -23.15 1.86 11.35
N PHE A 187 -21.87 1.64 11.64
CA PHE A 187 -21.08 0.64 10.92
C PHE A 187 -21.40 -0.80 11.34
N GLU A 188 -21.46 -1.08 12.64
CA GLU A 188 -21.75 -2.42 13.19
C GLU A 188 -23.09 -2.99 12.69
N ARG A 189 -24.06 -2.11 12.41
CA ARG A 189 -25.41 -2.50 12.00
C ARG A 189 -25.76 -2.10 10.58
N GLN A 190 -24.78 -1.75 9.75
CA GLN A 190 -25.01 -1.33 8.38
C GLN A 190 -25.88 -2.33 7.59
N ASP A 191 -25.62 -3.63 7.73
CA ASP A 191 -26.42 -4.67 7.06
C ASP A 191 -27.90 -4.66 7.46
N THR A 192 -28.22 -4.12 8.64
CA THR A 192 -29.61 -4.05 9.14
C THR A 192 -30.36 -2.85 8.58
N TRP A 193 -29.73 -1.67 8.55
CA TRP A 193 -30.42 -0.43 8.19
C TRP A 193 -30.20 0.01 6.74
N SER A 194 -29.15 -0.46 6.05
CA SER A 194 -28.82 -0.05 4.69
C SER A 194 -29.92 -0.35 3.67
N SER A 195 -30.71 -1.41 3.91
CA SER A 195 -31.88 -1.77 3.10
C SER A 195 -33.19 -1.10 3.54
N THR A 196 -33.20 -0.40 4.67
CA THR A 196 -34.41 0.26 5.18
C THR A 196 -34.82 1.41 4.24
N PRO A 197 -36.10 1.54 3.86
CA PRO A 197 -36.57 2.68 3.07
C PRO A 197 -36.15 4.02 3.70
N GLN A 198 -35.82 5.01 2.86
CA GLN A 198 -35.30 6.28 3.36
C GLN A 198 -36.28 6.98 4.32
N GLU A 199 -37.57 6.86 4.06
CA GLU A 199 -38.64 7.40 4.90
C GLU A 199 -38.68 6.83 6.33
N ASP A 200 -38.20 5.59 6.52
CA ASP A 200 -38.22 4.89 7.81
C ASP A 200 -36.91 5.08 8.58
N MET A 201 -35.87 5.66 7.95
CA MET A 201 -34.54 5.78 8.56
C MET A 201 -34.51 6.67 9.79
N VAL A 202 -35.37 7.68 9.88
CA VAL A 202 -35.42 8.55 11.06
C VAL A 202 -35.80 7.74 12.30
N GLU A 203 -36.72 6.77 12.17
CA GLU A 203 -37.11 5.91 13.30
C GLU A 203 -35.96 5.01 13.74
N VAL A 204 -35.22 4.43 12.78
CA VAL A 204 -34.02 3.62 13.06
C VAL A 204 -32.98 4.45 13.84
N LEU A 205 -32.68 5.65 13.36
CA LEU A 205 -31.67 6.53 13.96
C LEU A 205 -32.09 7.01 15.35
N VAL A 206 -33.38 7.29 15.56
CA VAL A 206 -33.93 7.59 16.89
C VAL A 206 -33.78 6.40 17.83
N GLY A 207 -34.01 5.17 17.35
CA GLY A 207 -33.77 3.96 18.13
C GLY A 207 -32.32 3.81 18.56
N TYR A 208 -31.36 4.08 17.66
CA TYR A 208 -29.93 4.05 17.99
C TYR A 208 -29.54 5.14 18.98
N ALA A 209 -30.05 6.36 18.82
CA ALA A 209 -29.85 7.45 19.78
C ALA A 209 -30.37 7.09 21.19
N GLN A 210 -31.51 6.41 21.29
CA GLN A 210 -32.00 5.89 22.57
C GLN A 210 -31.07 4.83 23.16
N GLU A 211 -30.58 3.91 22.33
CA GLU A 211 -29.71 2.83 22.76
C GLU A 211 -28.37 3.31 23.31
N ILE A 212 -27.76 4.31 22.67
CA ILE A 212 -26.50 4.92 23.15
C ILE A 212 -26.71 5.88 24.34
N GLY A 213 -27.96 6.02 24.80
CA GLY A 213 -28.31 6.83 25.96
C GLY A 213 -28.19 8.33 25.72
N LEU A 214 -28.57 8.81 24.53
CA LEU A 214 -28.58 10.23 24.22
C LEU A 214 -29.58 10.96 25.13
N GLU A 215 -29.15 12.05 25.77
CA GLU A 215 -29.96 12.73 26.81
C GLU A 215 -31.10 13.57 26.21
N ASP A 216 -30.80 14.39 25.19
CA ASP A 216 -31.78 15.27 24.55
C ASP A 216 -32.28 14.68 23.23
N MET A 217 -33.21 13.74 23.38
CA MET A 217 -33.87 13.07 22.25
C MET A 217 -34.75 14.01 21.42
N ASP A 218 -35.28 15.07 22.01
CA ASP A 218 -36.13 16.04 21.30
C ASP A 218 -35.27 16.92 20.39
N GLN A 219 -34.12 17.38 20.89
CA GLN A 219 -33.13 18.10 20.09
C GLN A 219 -32.58 17.23 18.95
N PHE A 220 -32.23 15.95 19.22
CA PHE A 220 -31.75 15.04 18.18
C PHE A 220 -32.75 14.87 17.03
N LYS A 221 -34.04 14.64 17.35
CA LYS A 221 -35.10 14.56 16.33
C LYS A 221 -35.25 15.87 15.56
N ALA A 222 -35.23 17.00 16.27
CA ALA A 222 -35.33 18.30 15.65
C ALA A 222 -34.15 18.59 14.72
N ASP A 223 -32.94 18.12 15.05
CA ASP A 223 -31.75 18.27 14.22
C ASP A 223 -31.83 17.44 12.94
N LEU A 224 -32.35 16.20 13.02
CA LEU A 224 -32.60 15.38 11.83
C LEU A 224 -33.70 15.98 10.94
N GLU A 225 -34.81 16.46 11.52
CA GLU A 225 -35.92 17.06 10.76
C GLU A 225 -35.51 18.36 10.06
N LYS A 226 -34.68 19.18 10.73
CA LYS A 226 -34.24 20.48 10.20
C LYS A 226 -32.98 20.41 9.36
N HIS A 227 -32.38 19.23 9.25
CA HIS A 227 -31.07 19.05 8.62
C HIS A 227 -30.00 19.99 9.20
N THR A 228 -29.94 20.09 10.54
CA THR A 228 -29.06 21.05 11.24
C THR A 228 -27.60 20.89 10.84
N TYR A 229 -27.14 19.66 10.57
CA TYR A 229 -25.74 19.34 10.29
C TYR A 229 -25.43 19.14 8.81
N GLN A 230 -26.41 19.19 7.91
CA GLN A 230 -26.21 19.01 6.48
C GLN A 230 -25.12 19.92 5.90
N ALA A 231 -25.07 21.19 6.30
CA ALA A 231 -24.03 22.10 5.81
C ALA A 231 -22.61 21.69 6.24
N LYS A 232 -22.46 21.14 7.46
CA LYS A 232 -21.17 20.62 7.95
C LYS A 232 -20.76 19.37 7.17
N VAL A 233 -21.68 18.43 6.99
CA VAL A 233 -21.45 17.20 6.22
C VAL A 233 -21.14 17.50 4.76
N GLN A 234 -21.85 18.44 4.14
CA GLN A 234 -21.59 18.88 2.77
C GLN A 234 -20.20 19.53 2.64
N ALA A 235 -19.78 20.33 3.61
CA ALA A 235 -18.44 20.91 3.62
C ALA A 235 -17.33 19.83 3.71
N ALA A 236 -17.56 18.76 4.47
CA ALA A 236 -16.65 17.61 4.54
C ALA A 236 -16.57 16.86 3.20
N TYR A 237 -17.72 16.63 2.54
CA TYR A 237 -17.78 16.07 1.19
C TYR A 237 -17.01 16.95 0.19
N ASP A 238 -17.27 18.25 0.17
CA ASP A 238 -16.60 19.19 -0.74
C ASP A 238 -15.09 19.21 -0.49
N SER A 239 -14.66 19.14 0.78
CA SER A 239 -13.25 19.02 1.14
C SER A 239 -12.61 17.75 0.58
N ALA A 240 -13.30 16.60 0.65
CA ALA A 240 -12.79 15.33 0.11
C ALA A 240 -12.61 15.39 -1.41
N VAL A 241 -13.63 15.89 -2.13
CA VAL A 241 -13.58 16.05 -3.59
C VAL A 241 -12.51 17.05 -4.01
N ASN A 242 -12.40 18.20 -3.32
CA ASN A 242 -11.36 19.20 -3.59
C ASN A 242 -9.95 18.68 -3.28
N SER A 243 -9.84 17.68 -2.41
CA SER A 243 -8.58 16.96 -2.13
C SER A 243 -8.29 15.83 -3.12
N GLN A 244 -9.09 15.72 -4.19
CA GLN A 244 -8.97 14.72 -5.25
C GLN A 244 -9.25 13.27 -4.80
N LEU A 245 -9.91 13.09 -3.66
CA LEU A 245 -10.42 11.80 -3.24
C LEU A 245 -11.67 11.47 -4.08
N SER A 246 -11.77 10.23 -4.55
CA SER A 246 -12.78 9.82 -5.53
C SER A 246 -13.64 8.62 -5.11
N SER A 247 -13.35 8.02 -3.95
CA SER A 247 -14.08 6.84 -3.47
C SER A 247 -14.02 6.73 -1.94
N THR A 248 -14.87 5.87 -1.38
CA THR A 248 -14.86 5.49 0.03
C THR A 248 -14.68 3.98 0.20
N PRO A 249 -13.98 3.50 1.23
CA PRO A 249 -13.18 4.30 2.15
C PRO A 249 -11.92 4.83 1.44
N SER A 250 -11.51 6.06 1.78
CA SER A 250 -10.19 6.59 1.41
C SER A 250 -9.42 6.91 2.68
N PHE A 251 -8.13 6.62 2.70
CA PHE A 251 -7.26 6.89 3.85
C PHE A 251 -6.13 7.84 3.45
N VAL A 252 -5.83 8.78 4.33
CA VAL A 252 -4.63 9.63 4.23
C VAL A 252 -3.84 9.48 5.51
N ILE A 253 -2.56 9.10 5.41
CA ILE A 253 -1.70 8.77 6.53
C ILE A 253 -0.51 9.73 6.53
N ASN A 254 -0.40 10.59 7.54
CA ASN A 254 0.59 11.68 7.61
C ASN A 254 0.69 12.48 6.29
N GLN A 255 -0.45 12.93 5.77
CA GLN A 255 -0.59 13.66 4.49
C GLN A 255 -0.22 12.85 3.23
N VAL A 256 -0.02 11.53 3.32
CA VAL A 256 0.19 10.67 2.15
C VAL A 256 -1.08 9.89 1.85
N ASP A 257 -1.57 9.95 0.62
CA ASP A 257 -2.72 9.15 0.19
C ASP A 257 -2.36 7.66 0.28
N TYR A 258 -3.18 6.88 0.98
CA TYR A 258 -2.97 5.45 1.13
C TYR A 258 -3.22 4.73 -0.21
N PRO A 259 -2.22 4.06 -0.79
CA PRO A 259 -2.36 3.40 -2.08
C PRO A 259 -3.02 2.02 -1.91
N ALA A 260 -4.33 2.03 -1.66
CA ALA A 260 -5.12 0.81 -1.40
C ALA A 260 -5.05 -0.24 -2.52
N GLN A 261 -4.76 0.15 -3.76
CA GLN A 261 -4.56 -0.79 -4.87
C GLN A 261 -3.27 -1.61 -4.73
N ASN A 262 -2.27 -1.08 -4.04
CA ASN A 262 -0.97 -1.71 -3.84
C ASN A 262 -0.92 -2.49 -2.52
N PHE A 263 -1.56 -1.97 -1.47
CA PHE A 263 -1.51 -2.56 -0.13
C PHE A 263 -2.79 -3.29 0.28
N GLY A 264 -3.89 -3.12 -0.47
CA GLY A 264 -5.20 -3.67 -0.12
C GLY A 264 -5.91 -2.87 0.98
N LEU A 265 -7.18 -3.16 1.22
CA LEU A 265 -7.93 -2.64 2.37
C LEU A 265 -8.01 -3.75 3.43
N THR A 266 -6.86 -4.06 4.03
CA THR A 266 -6.73 -5.08 5.09
C THR A 266 -5.91 -4.54 6.24
N TYR A 267 -5.89 -5.27 7.36
CA TYR A 267 -5.05 -4.94 8.50
C TYR A 267 -3.58 -4.91 8.10
N GLU A 268 -3.12 -5.92 7.38
CA GLU A 268 -1.73 -6.07 6.95
C GLU A 268 -1.29 -4.94 6.01
N GLY A 269 -2.18 -4.52 5.10
CA GLY A 269 -1.89 -3.42 4.18
C GLY A 269 -1.71 -2.09 4.89
N LEU A 270 -2.63 -1.75 5.79
CA LEU A 270 -2.59 -0.52 6.57
C LEU A 270 -1.42 -0.53 7.56
N ASP A 271 -1.20 -1.65 8.27
CA ASP A 271 -0.05 -1.84 9.16
C ASP A 271 1.29 -1.67 8.42
N ALA A 272 1.41 -2.29 7.24
CA ALA A 272 2.61 -2.17 6.42
C ALA A 272 2.89 -0.73 6.00
N PHE A 273 1.86 0.00 5.57
CA PHE A 273 2.03 1.39 5.17
C PHE A 273 2.31 2.31 6.36
N ILE A 274 1.67 2.09 7.50
CA ILE A 274 1.95 2.81 8.75
C ILE A 274 3.42 2.63 9.15
N LYS A 275 3.94 1.40 9.11
CA LYS A 275 5.36 1.12 9.38
C LYS A 275 6.29 1.82 8.39
N LEU A 276 5.92 1.90 7.11
CA LEU A 276 6.69 2.65 6.12
C LEU A 276 6.68 4.15 6.41
N ILE A 277 5.55 4.72 6.82
CA ILE A 277 5.43 6.12 7.22
C ILE A 277 6.27 6.42 8.47
N LEU A 278 6.24 5.53 9.46
CA LEU A 278 7.09 5.64 10.65
C LEU A 278 8.58 5.57 10.30
N LEU A 279 8.95 4.72 9.34
CA LEU A 279 10.32 4.60 8.85
C LEU A 279 10.81 5.88 8.15
N ARG A 280 9.90 6.68 7.56
CA ARG A 280 10.26 7.89 6.81
C ARG A 280 11.06 8.90 7.64
N GLU A 281 10.84 8.97 8.94
CA GLU A 281 11.57 9.86 9.84
C GLU A 281 13.07 9.51 9.99
N THR A 282 13.47 8.31 9.59
CA THR A 282 14.87 7.86 9.63
C THR A 282 15.54 7.84 8.26
N TRP A 283 14.88 8.38 7.23
CA TRP A 283 15.39 8.37 5.87
C TRP A 283 16.54 9.35 5.67
N PHE A 284 17.38 9.01 4.70
CA PHE A 284 18.46 9.83 4.19
C PHE A 284 18.13 10.24 2.76
N ASP A 285 18.56 11.45 2.37
CA ASP A 285 18.45 11.88 0.97
C ASP A 285 19.40 11.09 0.06
N GLN A 286 20.61 10.80 0.54
CA GLN A 286 21.65 10.01 -0.11
C GLN A 286 22.73 9.61 0.90
N PRO A 287 23.53 8.55 0.65
CA PRO A 287 24.65 8.22 1.51
C PRO A 287 25.82 9.18 1.32
N GLU A 288 26.47 9.58 2.41
CA GLU A 288 27.76 10.28 2.34
C GLU A 288 28.87 9.32 1.88
N GLN A 289 29.91 9.85 1.23
CA GLN A 289 31.08 9.04 0.86
C GLN A 289 31.94 8.77 2.10
N VAL A 290 31.91 7.54 2.59
CA VAL A 290 32.60 7.09 3.82
C VAL A 290 33.68 6.06 3.57
N ILE A 291 33.75 5.48 2.36
CA ILE A 291 34.82 4.56 1.96
C ILE A 291 35.76 5.17 0.92
N ASP A 292 37.00 4.71 0.94
CA ASP A 292 37.93 4.72 -0.20
C ASP A 292 37.78 3.42 -1.00
N PRO A 293 37.33 3.45 -2.27
CA PRO A 293 37.07 2.25 -3.06
C PRO A 293 38.32 1.44 -3.42
N ASP A 294 39.52 2.02 -3.27
CA ASP A 294 40.79 1.32 -3.51
C ASP A 294 41.26 0.50 -2.30
N LYS A 295 40.52 0.55 -1.18
CA LYS A 295 40.82 -0.20 0.05
C LYS A 295 39.89 -1.39 0.25
N GLN A 296 40.30 -2.29 1.14
CA GLN A 296 39.51 -3.45 1.55
C GLN A 296 38.82 -3.18 2.88
N TYR A 297 37.58 -3.67 2.98
CA TYR A 297 36.77 -3.55 4.19
C TYR A 297 36.16 -4.89 4.55
N THR A 298 35.94 -5.09 5.85
CA THR A 298 35.11 -6.17 6.35
C THR A 298 33.95 -5.61 7.15
N ALA A 299 32.77 -6.21 6.98
CA ALA A 299 31.60 -5.97 7.83
C ALA A 299 31.37 -7.17 8.74
N THR A 300 31.29 -6.96 10.04
CA THR A 300 30.87 -7.99 11.00
C THR A 300 29.41 -7.76 11.35
N VAL A 301 28.53 -8.63 10.84
CA VAL A 301 27.11 -8.67 11.17
C VAL A 301 26.94 -9.45 12.47
N LYS A 302 26.65 -8.75 13.55
CA LYS A 302 26.43 -9.34 14.87
C LYS A 302 24.97 -9.77 14.97
N THR A 303 24.72 -11.04 15.23
CA THR A 303 23.36 -11.57 15.33
C THR A 303 23.15 -12.29 16.66
N GLU A 304 21.90 -12.60 16.98
CA GLU A 304 21.57 -13.44 18.14
C GLU A 304 22.11 -14.88 18.02
N LYS A 305 22.52 -15.32 16.82
CA LYS A 305 23.11 -16.64 16.55
C LYS A 305 24.64 -16.64 16.55
N GLY A 306 25.27 -15.47 16.56
CA GLY A 306 26.72 -15.30 16.42
C GLY A 306 27.08 -14.23 15.39
N ASP A 307 28.38 -14.12 15.11
CA ASP A 307 28.90 -13.13 14.18
C ASP A 307 29.09 -13.74 12.78
N ILE A 308 28.74 -12.98 11.74
CA ILE A 308 29.00 -13.29 10.34
C ILE A 308 29.93 -12.20 9.81
N VAL A 309 31.11 -12.59 9.29
CA VAL A 309 32.10 -11.64 8.76
C VAL A 309 32.06 -11.67 7.25
N ILE A 310 31.87 -10.50 6.63
CA ILE A 310 31.74 -10.30 5.19
C ILE A 310 32.95 -9.50 4.71
N GLU A 311 33.69 -9.99 3.73
CA GLU A 311 34.62 -9.19 2.93
C GLU A 311 33.81 -8.37 1.91
N LEU A 312 33.98 -7.05 1.90
CA LEU A 312 33.24 -6.13 1.04
C LEU A 312 34.01 -5.82 -0.25
N TYR A 313 33.29 -5.79 -1.36
CA TYR A 313 33.84 -5.65 -2.71
C TYR A 313 33.72 -4.22 -3.25
N ALA A 314 34.38 -3.28 -2.56
CA ALA A 314 34.37 -1.87 -2.91
C ALA A 314 34.96 -1.58 -4.31
N ASP A 315 35.79 -2.47 -4.83
CA ASP A 315 36.40 -2.39 -6.16
C ASP A 315 35.40 -2.61 -7.30
N THR A 316 34.41 -3.49 -7.11
CA THR A 316 33.41 -3.83 -8.13
C THR A 316 32.05 -3.19 -7.91
N ALA A 317 31.72 -2.80 -6.67
CA ALA A 317 30.46 -2.16 -6.31
C ALA A 317 30.67 -0.94 -5.38
N PRO A 318 31.48 0.07 -5.78
CA PRO A 318 31.86 1.18 -4.92
C PRO A 318 30.67 1.99 -4.38
N VAL A 319 29.61 2.20 -5.16
CA VAL A 319 28.45 3.00 -4.73
C VAL A 319 27.61 2.23 -3.71
N ASN A 320 27.31 0.97 -4.00
CA ASN A 320 26.45 0.15 -3.15
C ASN A 320 27.17 -0.33 -1.87
N VAL A 321 28.48 -0.59 -1.94
CA VAL A 321 29.30 -0.85 -0.73
C VAL A 321 29.38 0.40 0.14
N ASN A 322 29.56 1.59 -0.46
CA ASN A 322 29.54 2.84 0.30
C ASN A 322 28.19 3.06 1.01
N SER A 323 27.08 2.85 0.29
CA SER A 323 25.71 2.89 0.85
C SER A 323 25.57 1.94 2.05
N PHE A 324 25.97 0.67 1.90
CA PHE A 324 25.89 -0.33 2.96
C PHE A 324 26.72 0.07 4.19
N VAL A 325 27.96 0.53 3.99
CA VAL A 325 28.85 0.99 5.08
C VAL A 325 28.27 2.22 5.78
N PHE A 326 27.83 3.23 5.02
CA PHE A 326 27.19 4.43 5.57
C PHE A 326 25.97 4.08 6.44
N LEU A 327 25.11 3.18 5.97
CA LEU A 327 23.93 2.74 6.72
C LEU A 327 24.31 1.97 7.99
N ALA A 328 25.34 1.12 7.93
CA ALA A 328 25.85 0.41 9.10
C ALA A 328 26.39 1.38 10.16
N GLU A 329 27.22 2.35 9.76
CA GLU A 329 27.79 3.36 10.67
C GLU A 329 26.72 4.28 11.30
N ASN A 330 25.60 4.48 10.61
CA ASN A 330 24.44 5.23 11.11
C ASN A 330 23.41 4.35 11.85
N GLY A 331 23.75 3.09 12.14
CA GLY A 331 22.91 2.21 12.96
C GLY A 331 21.63 1.71 12.26
N TRP A 332 21.50 1.85 10.94
CA TRP A 332 20.32 1.44 10.18
C TRP A 332 19.95 -0.03 10.40
N TYR A 333 20.96 -0.89 10.54
CA TYR A 333 20.78 -2.34 10.69
C TYR A 333 20.57 -2.80 12.14
N LYS A 334 20.66 -1.90 13.12
CA LYS A 334 20.54 -2.26 14.53
C LYS A 334 19.10 -2.58 14.90
N GLY A 335 18.88 -3.80 15.40
CA GLY A 335 17.54 -4.30 15.73
C GLY A 335 16.75 -4.77 14.52
N VAL A 336 17.33 -4.74 13.31
CA VAL A 336 16.69 -5.21 12.09
C VAL A 336 16.73 -6.74 12.05
N THR A 337 15.68 -7.39 11.57
CA THR A 337 15.65 -8.87 11.49
C THR A 337 16.06 -9.38 10.11
N PHE A 338 16.57 -10.61 10.07
CA PHE A 338 16.45 -11.42 8.86
C PHE A 338 14.96 -11.75 8.67
N HIS A 339 14.30 -10.98 7.81
CA HIS A 339 12.84 -11.03 7.70
C HIS A 339 12.35 -12.16 6.81
N ARG A 340 13.20 -12.69 5.93
CA ARG A 340 12.91 -13.81 5.06
C ARG A 340 14.14 -14.71 4.93
N VAL A 341 13.98 -16.00 5.23
CA VAL A 341 15.07 -16.98 5.27
C VAL A 341 14.56 -18.27 4.66
N LEU A 342 15.05 -18.55 3.44
CA LEU A 342 14.66 -19.71 2.65
C LEU A 342 15.80 -20.75 2.70
N PRO A 343 15.58 -21.90 3.37
CA PRO A 343 16.58 -22.96 3.48
C PRO A 343 17.12 -23.38 2.11
N GLY A 344 18.45 -23.51 2.00
CA GLY A 344 19.12 -23.87 0.75
C GLY A 344 19.14 -22.78 -0.33
N PHE A 345 18.55 -21.60 -0.07
CA PHE A 345 18.54 -20.50 -1.02
C PHE A 345 19.22 -19.25 -0.46
N VAL A 346 18.55 -18.48 0.42
CA VAL A 346 19.10 -17.22 0.94
C VAL A 346 18.56 -16.88 2.34
N ALA A 347 19.34 -16.10 3.10
CA ALA A 347 18.88 -15.31 4.23
C ALA A 347 18.86 -13.82 3.86
N GLN A 348 17.68 -13.18 3.90
CA GLN A 348 17.45 -11.79 3.54
C GLN A 348 17.14 -10.94 4.78
N GLY A 349 17.81 -9.79 4.88
CA GLY A 349 17.68 -8.82 5.96
C GLY A 349 17.81 -7.38 5.46
N GLY A 350 17.95 -6.43 6.39
CA GLY A 350 18.22 -5.02 6.06
C GLY A 350 16.98 -4.14 5.81
N ASP A 351 15.79 -4.63 6.14
CA ASP A 351 14.55 -3.86 6.17
C ASP A 351 14.09 -3.64 7.64
N PRO A 352 14.16 -2.40 8.17
CA PRO A 352 13.69 -2.11 9.52
C PRO A 352 12.19 -2.33 9.77
N THR A 353 11.35 -2.33 8.73
CA THR A 353 9.93 -2.70 8.87
C THR A 353 9.75 -4.21 9.03
N GLY A 354 10.71 -5.01 8.57
CA GLY A 354 10.64 -6.47 8.54
C GLY A 354 9.63 -7.05 7.53
N LEU A 355 9.18 -6.25 6.56
CA LEU A 355 8.13 -6.63 5.60
C LEU A 355 8.63 -6.80 4.16
N GLY A 356 9.91 -6.54 3.91
CA GLY A 356 10.53 -6.53 2.58
C GLY A 356 10.22 -5.27 1.76
N ILE A 357 9.64 -4.22 2.38
CA ILE A 357 9.20 -2.99 1.71
C ILE A 357 9.98 -1.75 2.15
N GLY A 358 10.73 -1.83 3.25
CA GLY A 358 11.46 -0.69 3.78
C GLY A 358 12.76 -0.40 3.03
N PHE A 359 13.18 0.86 3.10
CA PHE A 359 14.33 1.39 2.39
C PHE A 359 14.84 2.69 3.02
N PRO A 360 16.09 3.12 2.73
CA PRO A 360 16.77 4.19 3.46
C PRO A 360 16.43 5.62 3.02
N GLY A 361 15.34 5.81 2.28
CA GLY A 361 15.00 7.10 1.66
C GLY A 361 15.62 7.35 0.29
N TYR A 362 16.48 6.48 -0.22
CA TYR A 362 17.08 6.58 -1.56
C TYR A 362 17.14 5.22 -2.28
N ARG A 363 17.51 5.25 -3.57
CA ARG A 363 17.82 4.08 -4.40
C ARG A 363 19.11 4.27 -5.17
N CYS A 364 19.93 3.24 -5.24
CA CYS A 364 21.19 3.22 -5.99
C CYS A 364 21.07 2.35 -7.25
N GLY A 365 21.85 2.69 -8.28
CA GLY A 365 21.95 1.90 -9.50
C GLY A 365 22.56 0.53 -9.29
N ASP A 366 22.39 -0.34 -10.29
CA ASP A 366 23.03 -1.66 -10.29
C ASP A 366 24.52 -1.55 -10.63
N GLU A 367 25.36 -2.29 -9.89
CA GLU A 367 26.80 -2.44 -10.14
C GLU A 367 27.11 -3.91 -10.40
N VAL A 368 26.69 -4.40 -11.57
CA VAL A 368 26.88 -5.79 -11.97
C VAL A 368 28.28 -5.98 -12.54
N SER A 369 29.01 -6.95 -11.99
CA SER A 369 30.34 -7.35 -12.48
C SER A 369 30.30 -8.75 -13.11
N SER A 370 30.99 -8.94 -14.24
CA SER A 370 31.20 -10.27 -14.82
C SER A 370 32.27 -11.09 -14.09
N SER A 371 33.09 -10.46 -13.24
CA SER A 371 34.13 -11.15 -12.45
C SER A 371 33.63 -11.76 -11.14
N ARG A 372 32.39 -11.44 -10.74
CA ARG A 372 31.76 -11.94 -9.50
C ARG A 372 30.41 -12.52 -9.85
N THR A 373 30.18 -13.76 -9.46
CA THR A 373 28.94 -14.48 -9.78
C THR A 373 28.43 -15.21 -8.56
N PHE A 374 27.14 -15.57 -8.57
CA PHE A 374 26.51 -16.39 -7.54
C PHE A 374 26.90 -17.87 -7.68
N ASP A 375 28.19 -18.17 -7.51
CA ASP A 375 28.82 -19.46 -7.79
C ASP A 375 28.83 -20.44 -6.61
N GLY A 376 28.32 -20.04 -5.45
CA GLY A 376 28.30 -20.88 -4.26
C GLY A 376 27.73 -20.17 -3.03
N PRO A 377 27.88 -20.80 -1.85
CA PRO A 377 27.44 -20.22 -0.59
C PRO A 377 28.24 -18.99 -0.19
N GLY A 378 27.60 -18.14 0.61
CA GLY A 378 28.18 -16.98 1.27
C GLY A 378 28.29 -15.75 0.38
N VAL A 379 27.75 -15.74 -0.84
CA VAL A 379 27.73 -14.53 -1.67
C VAL A 379 26.73 -13.55 -1.07
N VAL A 380 27.15 -12.28 -0.89
CA VAL A 380 26.32 -11.22 -0.31
C VAL A 380 25.96 -10.21 -1.38
N SER A 381 24.66 -9.95 -1.53
CA SER A 381 24.15 -9.04 -2.56
C SER A 381 22.97 -8.24 -2.03
N LEU A 382 22.71 -7.06 -2.63
CA LEU A 382 21.55 -6.26 -2.28
C LEU A 382 20.28 -6.83 -2.92
N ALA A 383 19.19 -6.89 -2.16
CA ALA A 383 17.87 -7.18 -2.71
C ALA A 383 17.32 -5.92 -3.41
N ASN A 384 16.68 -6.11 -4.56
CA ASN A 384 16.09 -5.03 -5.35
C ASN A 384 14.70 -5.43 -5.86
N SER A 385 13.87 -4.42 -6.20
CA SER A 385 12.54 -4.54 -6.79
C SER A 385 12.59 -4.38 -8.32
N GLY A 386 13.68 -4.84 -8.94
CA GLY A 386 14.01 -4.58 -10.33
C GLY A 386 15.18 -3.62 -10.51
N PRO A 387 15.57 -3.35 -11.76
CA PRO A 387 16.82 -2.65 -12.05
C PRO A 387 16.92 -1.28 -11.37
N ASN A 388 18.10 -0.97 -10.82
CA ASN A 388 18.44 0.30 -10.19
C ASN A 388 17.56 0.66 -8.97
N THR A 389 17.12 -0.36 -8.22
CA THR A 389 16.35 -0.18 -6.99
C THR A 389 17.06 -0.75 -5.75
N ASN A 390 18.40 -0.80 -5.78
CA ASN A 390 19.19 -1.17 -4.61
C ASN A 390 18.97 -0.16 -3.48
N GLY A 391 18.80 -0.67 -2.26
CA GLY A 391 18.58 0.15 -1.07
C GLY A 391 19.39 -0.39 0.10
N SER A 392 18.73 -0.68 1.21
CA SER A 392 19.37 -1.21 2.42
C SER A 392 19.30 -2.72 2.53
N GLN A 393 18.36 -3.36 1.84
CA GLN A 393 18.10 -4.78 1.98
C GLN A 393 19.20 -5.60 1.31
N PHE A 394 19.65 -6.66 1.97
CA PHE A 394 20.68 -7.56 1.46
C PHE A 394 20.31 -9.01 1.73
N PHE A 395 20.94 -9.92 1.00
CA PHE A 395 20.81 -11.35 1.23
C PHE A 395 22.16 -12.06 1.18
N ILE A 396 22.25 -13.19 1.89
CA ILE A 396 23.39 -14.10 1.92
C ILE A 396 22.94 -15.41 1.27
N THR A 397 23.67 -15.90 0.27
CA THR A 397 23.35 -17.18 -0.39
C THR A 397 23.75 -18.38 0.46
N TYR A 398 22.93 -19.42 0.46
CA TYR A 398 23.25 -20.73 1.06
C TYR A 398 23.78 -21.74 0.05
N ASP A 399 23.61 -21.50 -1.25
CA ASP A 399 24.16 -22.32 -2.32
C ASP A 399 24.40 -21.46 -3.57
N ALA A 400 24.93 -22.05 -4.64
CA ALA A 400 25.05 -21.42 -5.94
C ALA A 400 23.66 -21.07 -6.51
N VAL A 401 23.48 -19.81 -6.90
CA VAL A 401 22.21 -19.29 -7.45
C VAL A 401 22.47 -18.51 -8.75
N PRO A 402 23.07 -19.15 -9.78
CA PRO A 402 23.54 -18.47 -10.99
C PRO A 402 22.42 -17.77 -11.78
N GLN A 403 21.15 -18.11 -11.55
CA GLN A 403 20.00 -17.42 -12.11
C GLN A 403 19.83 -15.97 -11.61
N LEU A 404 20.51 -15.59 -10.52
CA LEU A 404 20.54 -14.21 -10.01
C LEU A 404 21.66 -13.38 -10.63
N ASN A 405 22.56 -13.98 -11.41
CA ASN A 405 23.59 -13.23 -12.12
C ASN A 405 22.94 -12.17 -13.04
N GLU A 406 23.66 -11.09 -13.31
CA GLU A 406 23.24 -9.98 -14.18
C GLU A 406 22.11 -9.08 -13.64
N GLY A 407 21.36 -9.52 -12.61
CA GLY A 407 20.24 -8.75 -12.06
C GLY A 407 20.48 -8.11 -10.69
N PHE A 408 21.58 -8.45 -10.01
CA PHE A 408 21.81 -8.06 -8.62
C PHE A 408 23.26 -7.60 -8.38
N THR A 409 23.41 -6.57 -7.54
CA THR A 409 24.72 -6.03 -7.15
C THR A 409 25.33 -6.87 -6.04
N ILE A 410 26.41 -7.59 -6.33
CA ILE A 410 27.18 -8.35 -5.32
C ILE A 410 28.10 -7.38 -4.58
N ILE A 411 27.88 -7.22 -3.28
CA ILE A 411 28.62 -6.28 -2.42
C ILE A 411 29.69 -6.97 -1.57
N GLY A 412 29.70 -8.30 -1.48
CA GLY A 412 30.69 -9.00 -0.67
C GLY A 412 30.54 -10.51 -0.65
N ARG A 413 31.34 -11.15 0.21
CA ARG A 413 31.24 -12.59 0.51
C ARG A 413 31.53 -12.86 1.98
N VAL A 414 30.79 -13.79 2.56
CA VAL A 414 31.05 -14.32 3.91
C VAL A 414 32.40 -15.03 3.92
N VAL A 415 33.29 -14.58 4.79
CA VAL A 415 34.63 -15.15 5.01
C VAL A 415 34.73 -15.89 6.34
N GLU A 416 33.88 -15.55 7.32
CA GLU A 416 33.74 -16.28 8.60
C GLU A 416 32.27 -16.29 9.03
N GLY A 417 31.85 -17.34 9.74
CA GLY A 417 30.47 -17.45 10.26
C GLY A 417 29.43 -17.91 9.24
N MET A 418 29.80 -18.69 8.23
CA MET A 418 28.82 -19.28 7.30
C MET A 418 27.87 -20.27 8.01
N ASP A 419 28.38 -21.00 8.99
CA ASP A 419 27.58 -21.87 9.87
C ASP A 419 26.57 -21.06 10.71
N VAL A 420 26.94 -19.84 11.13
CA VAL A 420 26.03 -18.90 11.79
C VAL A 420 24.95 -18.43 10.82
N ALA A 421 25.33 -18.08 9.58
CA ALA A 421 24.38 -17.68 8.55
C ALA A 421 23.37 -18.79 8.26
N GLU A 422 23.81 -20.05 8.16
CA GLU A 422 22.95 -21.24 7.97
C GLU A 422 22.07 -21.56 9.19
N ALA A 423 22.47 -21.12 10.39
CA ALA A 423 21.71 -21.29 11.63
C ALA A 423 20.63 -20.23 11.86
N ILE A 424 20.54 -19.21 10.99
CA ILE A 424 19.44 -18.24 11.03
C ILE A 424 18.11 -18.97 10.79
N THR A 425 17.13 -18.64 11.62
CA THR A 425 15.84 -19.31 11.73
C THR A 425 15.06 -19.20 10.41
N PRO A 426 14.71 -20.34 9.77
CA PRO A 426 13.91 -20.34 8.55
C PRO A 426 12.56 -19.66 8.75
N ARG A 427 12.20 -18.77 7.81
CA ARG A 427 10.91 -18.09 7.81
C ARG A 427 10.57 -17.53 6.44
N ASP A 428 9.31 -17.64 6.05
CA ASP A 428 8.77 -16.96 4.89
C ASP A 428 7.40 -16.35 5.22
N PRO A 429 7.37 -15.09 5.73
CA PRO A 429 6.12 -14.44 6.12
C PRO A 429 5.12 -14.27 4.98
N GLN A 430 5.57 -14.36 3.72
CA GLN A 430 4.69 -14.20 2.54
C GLN A 430 3.82 -15.43 2.30
N THR A 431 4.34 -16.62 2.60
CA THR A 431 3.62 -17.89 2.42
C THR A 431 3.14 -18.47 3.75
N THR A 432 3.72 -18.03 4.86
CA THR A 432 3.45 -18.53 6.22
C THR A 432 3.19 -17.36 7.17
N PRO A 433 1.91 -16.96 7.37
CA PRO A 433 1.57 -15.85 8.27
C PRO A 433 2.06 -16.03 9.71
N ASP A 434 2.09 -17.27 10.21
CA ASP A 434 2.57 -17.62 11.56
C ASP A 434 4.06 -18.01 11.59
N ALA A 435 4.85 -17.51 10.62
CA ALA A 435 6.28 -17.79 10.59
C ALA A 435 6.94 -17.33 11.91
N PRO A 436 7.98 -18.05 12.39
CA PRO A 436 8.69 -17.64 13.59
C PRO A 436 9.24 -16.21 13.44
N PRO A 437 9.42 -15.48 14.56
CA PRO A 437 10.09 -14.19 14.52
C PRO A 437 11.48 -14.36 13.93
N GLY A 438 11.93 -13.36 13.16
CA GLY A 438 13.25 -13.37 12.56
C GLY A 438 14.33 -13.10 13.58
N ASP A 439 15.49 -13.74 13.40
CA ASP A 439 16.65 -13.44 14.23
C ASP A 439 17.15 -12.02 13.97
N THR A 440 17.56 -11.38 15.06
CA THR A 440 17.90 -9.96 15.07
C THR A 440 19.36 -9.73 14.71
N ILE A 441 19.62 -8.75 13.83
CA ILE A 441 20.91 -8.10 13.65
C ILE A 441 21.08 -7.12 14.80
N LEU A 442 21.99 -7.45 15.72
CA LEU A 442 22.29 -6.65 16.90
C LEU A 442 23.08 -5.39 16.52
N ASP A 443 24.00 -5.51 15.57
CA ASP A 443 24.81 -4.41 15.05
C ASP A 443 25.55 -4.85 13.77
N ILE A 444 26.03 -3.89 12.97
CA ILE A 444 27.00 -4.15 11.89
C ILE A 444 28.19 -3.22 12.07
N THR A 445 29.37 -3.78 12.33
CA THR A 445 30.60 -3.00 12.50
C THR A 445 31.51 -3.12 11.29
N ILE A 446 32.08 -2.00 10.85
CA ILE A 446 32.95 -1.93 9.67
C ILE A 446 34.42 -1.79 10.10
N GLU A 447 35.31 -2.54 9.46
CA GLU A 447 36.76 -2.45 9.64
C GLU A 447 37.45 -2.26 8.28
N GLU A 448 38.24 -1.19 8.15
CA GLU A 448 39.16 -0.99 7.03
C GLU A 448 40.40 -1.86 7.25
N LYS A 449 40.77 -2.69 6.27
CA LYS A 449 41.99 -3.50 6.32
C LYS A 449 43.21 -2.66 5.90
N SER A 450 44.25 -2.73 6.73
CA SER A 450 45.51 -1.98 6.60
C SER A 450 46.41 -2.44 5.47
#